data_AF-A0A2I4AJN7-F1
#
_entry.id   AF-A0A2I4AJN7-F1
#
_cell.length_a   1.000
_cell.length_b   1.000
_cell.length_c   1.000
_cell.angle_alpha   90.00
_cell.angle_beta   90.00
_cell.angle_gamma   90.00
#
_symmetry.space_group_name_H-M   'P 1'
#
loop_
_entity.id
_entity.type
_entity.pdbx_description
1 polymer ?
#
loop_
_entity_poly.entity_id
_entity_poly.type
_entity_poly.pdbx_seq_one_letter_code
_entity_poly.pdbx_strand_id
1 'polypeptide(L)'
;MLHNQQRMQALTVDLYSTPKAGKIPTMTQPSQSPISEDSISQLLEFSRQQYQAQVDSLRLPPTDMIKFNGDPLQYWKFMRLFTTMVDKESVAAEEKLTRLHQYTEGKARDAISHCLYNPDPSAGFKAALERLKTRFGNPHAISQAWVEKVLNFKEIRDNVQLRDFADQLRGCKDTLAAMKCEEDLSGRRTLVEIIGKLPSDLRAKWLNRNYDITKEGRLPKLDDVVSFVETEAEKRSDPVFGGIMSYKKQEKANNFLSPTKGSK
;
A
#
# COMPACT_ATOMS: atom_id res chain seq x y z
N MET A 1 -35.15 1.48 -51.25
CA MET A 1 -34.57 0.22 -51.77
C MET A 1 -34.17 0.27 -53.26
N LEU A 2 -34.38 1.38 -53.99
CA LEU A 2 -34.00 1.50 -55.41
C LEU A 2 -32.56 2.00 -55.64
N HIS A 3 -31.90 2.58 -54.63
CA HIS A 3 -30.59 3.22 -54.77
C HIS A 3 -29.40 2.24 -54.61
N ASN A 4 -29.61 1.08 -53.98
CA ASN A 4 -28.59 0.03 -53.87
C ASN A 4 -28.62 -0.98 -55.03
N GLN A 5 -29.67 -0.97 -55.85
CA GLN A 5 -29.77 -1.84 -57.03
C GLN A 5 -28.98 -1.28 -58.23
N GLN A 6 -28.77 0.05 -58.29
CA GLN A 6 -28.00 0.70 -59.36
C GLN A 6 -26.47 0.65 -59.17
N ARG A 7 -25.95 0.38 -57.95
CA ARG A 7 -24.50 0.21 -57.74
C ARG A 7 -23.97 -1.18 -58.10
N MET A 8 -24.84 -2.18 -58.17
CA MET A 8 -24.47 -3.56 -58.53
C MET A 8 -24.36 -3.79 -60.05
N GLN A 9 -24.83 -2.86 -60.89
CA GLN A 9 -24.76 -2.98 -62.36
C GLN A 9 -23.54 -2.29 -62.98
N ALA A 10 -22.75 -1.54 -62.20
CA ALA A 10 -21.51 -0.90 -62.68
C ALA A 10 -20.27 -1.83 -62.63
N LEU A 11 -20.43 -3.09 -62.21
CA LEU A 11 -19.33 -4.06 -62.08
C LEU A 11 -19.46 -5.27 -63.01
N THR A 12 -20.36 -5.21 -64.00
CA THR A 12 -20.63 -6.35 -64.90
C THR A 12 -20.56 -5.99 -66.37
N VAL A 13 -19.67 -5.08 -66.75
CA VAL A 13 -19.37 -4.80 -68.15
C VAL A 13 -17.87 -4.61 -68.31
N ASP A 14 -17.08 -5.69 -68.19
CA ASP A 14 -15.69 -5.74 -68.67
C ASP A 14 -15.16 -7.18 -68.80
N LEU A 15 -16.05 -8.16 -69.08
CA LEU A 15 -15.65 -9.58 -69.21
C LEU A 15 -15.68 -10.16 -70.62
N TYR A 16 -15.88 -9.35 -71.67
CA TYR A 16 -15.78 -9.86 -73.05
C TYR A 16 -15.17 -8.83 -73.99
N SER A 17 -13.83 -8.82 -74.07
CA SER A 17 -13.14 -8.35 -75.28
C SER A 17 -11.78 -9.04 -75.43
N THR A 18 -11.70 -9.96 -76.38
CA THR A 18 -10.44 -10.55 -76.86
C THR A 18 -9.63 -9.52 -77.63
N PRO A 19 -8.30 -9.48 -77.51
CA PRO A 19 -7.52 -9.89 -78.69
C PRO A 19 -6.15 -10.55 -78.40
N LYS A 20 -5.84 -11.55 -79.25
CA LYS A 20 -4.56 -11.89 -79.92
C LYS A 20 -3.21 -11.80 -79.19
N ALA A 21 -2.41 -12.83 -79.47
CA ALA A 21 -1.03 -13.08 -79.04
C ALA A 21 -0.06 -11.88 -79.10
N GLY A 22 0.71 -11.68 -78.03
CA GLY A 22 1.89 -10.80 -78.03
C GLY A 22 2.49 -10.57 -76.64
N LYS A 23 3.67 -11.17 -76.38
CA LYS A 23 4.71 -10.88 -75.37
C LYS A 23 4.30 -10.58 -73.90
N ILE A 24 4.80 -11.43 -73.00
CA ILE A 24 4.76 -11.29 -71.53
C ILE A 24 5.43 -9.97 -71.09
N PRO A 25 4.74 -9.07 -70.35
CA PRO A 25 5.38 -7.93 -69.69
C PRO A 25 5.85 -8.34 -68.28
N THR A 26 7.12 -8.03 -68.00
CA THR A 26 7.78 -8.15 -66.70
C THR A 26 7.00 -7.43 -65.60
N MET A 27 6.60 -8.17 -64.55
CA MET A 27 6.08 -7.56 -63.32
C MET A 27 7.25 -7.03 -62.48
N THR A 28 7.29 -5.72 -62.29
CA THR A 28 8.15 -5.06 -61.31
C THR A 28 7.65 -5.43 -59.90
N GLN A 29 8.45 -6.18 -59.14
CA GLN A 29 8.19 -6.45 -57.72
C GLN A 29 8.19 -5.13 -56.91
N PRO A 30 7.29 -4.96 -55.92
CA PRO A 30 7.46 -3.93 -54.92
C PRO A 30 8.74 -4.22 -54.11
N SER A 31 9.64 -3.24 -54.07
CA SER A 31 10.88 -3.29 -53.31
C SER A 31 10.57 -3.51 -51.83
N GLN A 32 10.73 -4.74 -51.35
CA GLN A 32 10.78 -5.02 -49.93
C GLN A 32 12.12 -4.47 -49.43
N SER A 33 12.07 -3.34 -48.73
CA SER A 33 13.18 -2.89 -47.90
C SER A 33 13.53 -4.04 -46.95
N PRO A 34 14.79 -4.44 -46.80
CA PRO A 34 15.15 -5.49 -45.87
C PRO A 34 14.76 -5.03 -44.46
N ILE A 35 13.87 -5.78 -43.81
CA ILE A 35 13.61 -5.61 -42.37
C ILE A 35 14.98 -5.75 -41.71
N SER A 36 15.46 -4.68 -41.06
CA SER A 36 16.80 -4.67 -40.49
C SER A 36 16.93 -5.77 -39.43
N GLU A 37 18.09 -6.43 -39.38
CA GLU A 37 18.41 -7.47 -38.41
C GLU A 37 18.26 -6.97 -36.95
N ASP A 38 18.47 -5.66 -36.75
CA ASP A 38 18.18 -4.93 -35.50
C ASP A 38 16.69 -4.97 -35.12
N SER A 39 15.78 -4.85 -36.09
CA SER A 39 14.33 -4.89 -35.82
C SER A 39 13.88 -6.29 -35.38
N ILE A 40 14.48 -7.34 -35.97
CA ILE A 40 14.21 -8.73 -35.59
C ILE A 40 14.76 -8.99 -34.17
N SER A 41 15.98 -8.51 -33.89
CA SER A 41 16.60 -8.63 -32.57
C SER A 41 15.80 -7.91 -31.49
N GLN A 42 15.31 -6.70 -31.75
CA GLN A 42 14.43 -5.95 -30.84
C GLN A 42 13.11 -6.69 -30.57
N LEU A 43 12.51 -7.31 -31.59
CA LEU A 43 11.29 -8.09 -31.43
C LEU A 43 11.50 -9.34 -30.58
N LEU A 44 12.61 -10.07 -30.78
CA LEU A 44 12.99 -11.21 -29.96
C LEU A 44 13.26 -10.80 -28.50
N GLU A 45 13.95 -9.69 -28.29
CA GLU A 45 14.23 -9.14 -26.97
C GLU A 45 12.92 -8.75 -26.25
N PHE A 46 12.00 -8.08 -26.94
CA PHE A 46 10.67 -7.73 -26.43
C PHE A 46 9.85 -8.97 -26.06
N SER A 47 9.83 -9.97 -26.95
CA SER A 47 9.19 -11.27 -26.72
C SER A 47 9.75 -11.97 -25.48
N ARG A 48 11.09 -12.00 -25.33
CA ARG A 48 11.77 -12.60 -24.17
C ARG A 48 11.40 -11.88 -22.88
N GLN A 49 11.37 -10.55 -22.89
CA GLN A 49 10.98 -9.75 -21.72
C GLN A 49 9.52 -9.99 -21.32
N GLN A 50 8.61 -10.04 -22.29
CA GLN A 50 7.19 -10.35 -22.06
C GLN A 50 7.03 -11.76 -21.44
N TYR A 51 7.70 -12.76 -22.00
CA TYR A 51 7.67 -14.13 -21.48
C TYR A 51 8.25 -14.22 -20.06
N GLN A 52 9.37 -13.55 -19.81
CA GLN A 52 9.98 -13.51 -18.48
C GLN A 52 9.07 -12.85 -17.45
N ALA A 53 8.45 -11.71 -17.78
CA ALA A 53 7.49 -11.04 -16.89
C ALA A 53 6.29 -11.94 -16.57
N GLN A 54 5.81 -12.72 -17.54
CA GLN A 54 4.72 -13.67 -17.34
C GLN A 54 5.15 -14.85 -16.45
N VAL A 55 6.34 -15.41 -16.66
CA VAL A 55 6.91 -16.47 -15.80
C VAL A 55 7.12 -15.97 -14.37
N ASP A 56 7.65 -14.76 -14.20
CA ASP A 56 7.87 -14.16 -12.88
C ASP A 56 6.53 -13.92 -12.17
N SER A 57 5.49 -13.50 -12.90
CA SER A 57 4.14 -13.33 -12.34
C SER A 57 3.51 -14.64 -11.85
N LEU A 58 3.84 -15.77 -12.47
CA LEU A 58 3.38 -17.10 -12.07
C LEU A 58 4.19 -17.69 -10.91
N ARG A 59 5.43 -17.23 -10.72
CA ARG A 59 6.31 -17.67 -9.62
C ARG A 59 6.06 -16.90 -8.32
N LEU A 60 5.55 -15.69 -8.41
CA LEU A 60 5.19 -14.90 -7.24
C LEU A 60 3.92 -15.47 -6.62
N PRO A 61 3.85 -15.62 -5.28
CA PRO A 61 2.60 -15.92 -4.60
C PRO A 61 1.52 -14.90 -5.00
N PRO A 62 0.24 -15.31 -5.08
CA PRO A 62 -0.85 -14.37 -5.31
C PRO A 62 -0.78 -13.22 -4.30
N THR A 63 -0.79 -11.97 -4.78
CA THR A 63 -0.81 -10.82 -3.88
C THR A 63 -2.13 -10.80 -3.14
N ASP A 64 -2.12 -11.12 -1.86
CA ASP A 64 -3.30 -11.05 -1.01
C ASP A 64 -3.73 -9.60 -0.83
N MET A 65 -4.90 -9.29 -1.37
CA MET A 65 -5.51 -7.98 -1.21
C MET A 65 -6.29 -7.92 0.10
N ILE A 66 -6.00 -6.88 0.90
CA ILE A 66 -6.72 -6.61 2.14
C ILE A 66 -8.16 -6.16 1.85
N LYS A 67 -9.11 -6.58 2.70
CA LYS A 67 -10.46 -6.01 2.72
C LYS A 67 -10.45 -4.68 3.48
N PHE A 68 -11.18 -3.70 2.98
CA PHE A 68 -11.29 -2.38 3.58
C PHE A 68 -12.69 -2.11 4.11
N ASN A 69 -12.81 -2.01 5.44
CA ASN A 69 -14.08 -1.81 6.13
C ASN A 69 -14.45 -0.33 6.38
N GLY A 70 -13.54 0.59 6.09
CA GLY A 70 -13.66 2.01 6.41
C GLY A 70 -12.78 2.50 7.57
N ASP A 71 -11.87 1.68 8.11
CA ASP A 71 -10.89 2.12 9.12
C ASP A 71 -9.92 3.16 8.52
N PRO A 72 -9.90 4.41 9.01
CA PRO A 72 -8.99 5.46 8.52
C PRO A 72 -7.52 5.04 8.52
N LEU A 73 -7.10 4.20 9.47
CA LEU A 73 -5.71 3.74 9.58
C LEU A 73 -5.29 2.79 8.45
N GLN A 74 -6.25 2.11 7.82
CA GLN A 74 -6.01 1.20 6.70
C GLN A 74 -6.22 1.84 5.34
N TYR A 75 -6.82 3.04 5.28
CA TYR A 75 -7.20 3.69 4.02
C TYR A 75 -6.02 3.83 3.04
N TRP A 76 -4.90 4.41 3.49
CA TRP A 76 -3.74 4.61 2.62
C TRP A 76 -3.10 3.32 2.13
N LYS A 77 -3.00 2.33 3.03
CA LYS A 77 -2.48 1.01 2.69
C LYS A 77 -3.37 0.34 1.64
N PHE A 78 -4.69 0.39 1.84
CA PHE A 78 -5.67 -0.16 0.91
C PHE A 78 -5.62 0.52 -0.46
N MET A 79 -5.65 1.86 -0.50
CA MET A 79 -5.63 2.60 -1.77
C MET A 79 -4.34 2.34 -2.55
N ARG A 80 -3.18 2.31 -1.88
CA ARG A 80 -1.91 2.01 -2.53
C ARG A 80 -1.90 0.60 -3.12
N LEU A 81 -2.34 -0.40 -2.35
CA LEU A 81 -2.46 -1.78 -2.80
C LEU A 81 -3.45 -1.92 -3.98
N PHE A 82 -4.62 -1.27 -3.89
CA PHE A 82 -5.62 -1.30 -4.94
C PHE A 82 -5.12 -0.67 -6.24
N THR A 83 -4.47 0.50 -6.17
CA THR A 83 -3.92 1.16 -7.36
C THR A 83 -2.84 0.31 -8.02
N THR A 84 -1.95 -0.31 -7.24
CA THR A 84 -0.90 -1.18 -7.79
C THR A 84 -1.44 -2.47 -8.41
N MET A 85 -2.48 -3.08 -7.82
CA MET A 85 -2.98 -4.39 -8.27
C MET A 85 -4.06 -4.29 -9.34
N VAL A 86 -5.00 -3.34 -9.19
CA VAL A 86 -6.25 -3.31 -9.94
C VAL A 86 -6.35 -2.10 -10.86
N ASP A 87 -5.82 -0.94 -10.47
CA ASP A 87 -5.88 0.28 -11.29
C ASP A 87 -4.80 0.32 -12.39
N LYS A 88 -4.66 -0.78 -13.13
CA LYS A 88 -3.81 -0.87 -14.31
C LYS A 88 -4.60 -0.43 -15.55
N GLU A 89 -3.93 0.19 -16.52
CA GLU A 89 -4.59 0.67 -17.76
C GLU A 89 -5.24 -0.46 -18.57
N SER A 90 -4.71 -1.68 -18.47
CA SER A 90 -5.22 -2.86 -19.15
C SER A 90 -6.55 -3.43 -18.61
N VAL A 91 -7.06 -2.92 -17.48
CA VAL A 91 -8.28 -3.42 -16.83
C VAL A 91 -9.45 -2.49 -17.15
N ALA A 92 -10.57 -3.05 -17.62
CA ALA A 92 -11.77 -2.28 -17.91
C ALA A 92 -12.35 -1.61 -16.65
N ALA A 93 -12.93 -0.41 -16.79
CA ALA A 93 -13.47 0.35 -15.65
C ALA A 93 -14.55 -0.40 -14.86
N GLU A 94 -15.40 -1.19 -15.55
CA GLU A 94 -16.41 -2.03 -14.93
C GLU A 94 -15.80 -3.12 -14.02
N GLU A 95 -14.71 -3.75 -14.49
CA GLU A 95 -13.99 -4.75 -13.72
C GLU A 95 -13.27 -4.11 -12.53
N LYS A 96 -12.66 -2.93 -12.72
CA LYS A 96 -12.06 -2.15 -11.62
C LYS A 96 -13.10 -1.82 -10.53
N LEU A 97 -14.27 -1.35 -10.92
CA LEU A 97 -15.35 -1.02 -9.99
C LEU A 97 -15.89 -2.26 -9.27
N THR A 98 -16.08 -3.36 -9.99
CA THR A 98 -16.51 -4.64 -9.40
C THR A 98 -15.50 -5.15 -8.38
N ARG A 99 -14.20 -5.13 -8.72
CA ARG A 99 -13.13 -5.49 -7.80
C ARG A 99 -13.08 -4.54 -6.60
N LEU A 100 -13.19 -3.23 -6.80
CA LEU A 100 -13.25 -2.25 -5.72
C LEU A 100 -14.38 -2.57 -4.74
N HIS A 101 -15.56 -2.91 -5.24
CA HIS A 101 -16.69 -3.34 -4.42
C HIS A 101 -16.42 -4.66 -3.68
N GLN A 102 -15.79 -5.65 -4.32
CA GLN A 102 -15.42 -6.91 -3.68
C GLN A 102 -14.41 -6.72 -2.55
N TYR A 103 -13.45 -5.81 -2.70
CA TYR A 103 -12.39 -5.57 -1.73
C TYR A 103 -12.74 -4.54 -0.65
N THR A 104 -13.91 -3.91 -0.74
CA THR A 104 -14.48 -3.13 0.36
C THR A 104 -15.47 -3.98 1.15
N GLU A 105 -15.69 -3.65 2.41
CA GLU A 105 -16.69 -4.25 3.28
C GLU A 105 -17.28 -3.21 4.24
N GLY A 106 -18.30 -3.57 5.01
CA GLY A 106 -18.95 -2.70 5.99
C GLY A 106 -19.28 -1.30 5.44
N LYS A 107 -18.91 -0.27 6.22
CA LYS A 107 -19.22 1.13 5.89
C LYS A 107 -18.60 1.60 4.58
N ALA A 108 -17.45 1.05 4.20
CA ALA A 108 -16.77 1.41 2.96
C ALA A 108 -17.52 0.84 1.74
N ARG A 109 -17.98 -0.42 1.82
CA ARG A 109 -18.78 -1.03 0.74
C ARG A 109 -20.09 -0.28 0.55
N ASP A 110 -20.82 -0.04 1.63
CA ASP A 110 -22.10 0.69 1.59
C ASP A 110 -21.95 2.08 0.96
N ALA A 111 -20.81 2.73 1.17
CA ALA A 111 -20.51 4.04 0.61
C ALA A 111 -20.42 4.05 -0.93
N ILE A 112 -20.06 2.92 -1.55
CA ILE A 112 -19.78 2.83 -2.98
C ILE A 112 -20.72 1.90 -3.75
N SER A 113 -21.56 1.09 -3.08
CA SER A 113 -22.45 0.13 -3.75
C SER A 113 -23.35 0.77 -4.79
N HIS A 114 -23.85 1.99 -4.54
CA HIS A 114 -24.69 2.71 -5.50
C HIS A 114 -23.96 3.10 -6.80
N CYS A 115 -22.63 3.18 -6.78
CA CYS A 115 -21.84 3.51 -7.98
C CYS A 115 -21.88 2.41 -9.05
N LEU A 116 -22.23 1.16 -8.67
CA LEU A 116 -22.40 0.05 -9.60
C LEU A 116 -23.60 0.22 -10.54
N TYR A 117 -24.59 1.03 -10.17
CA TYR A 117 -25.77 1.29 -10.99
C TYR A 117 -25.56 2.42 -12.01
N ASN A 118 -24.36 3.01 -12.08
CA ASN A 118 -24.07 4.07 -13.03
C ASN A 118 -24.00 3.49 -14.45
N PRO A 119 -24.77 4.03 -15.43
CA PRO A 119 -24.73 3.56 -16.81
C PRO A 119 -23.37 3.76 -17.49
N ASP A 120 -22.52 4.68 -16.99
CA ASP A 120 -21.12 4.82 -17.39
C ASP A 120 -20.21 4.20 -16.31
N PRO A 121 -19.59 3.03 -16.57
CA PRO A 121 -18.68 2.37 -15.62
C PRO A 121 -17.46 3.21 -15.25
N SER A 122 -16.96 4.06 -16.15
CA SER A 122 -15.82 4.94 -15.90
C SER A 122 -16.19 6.04 -14.91
N ALA A 123 -17.35 6.67 -15.11
CA ALA A 123 -17.90 7.63 -14.16
C ALA A 123 -18.23 6.99 -12.80
N GLY A 124 -18.81 5.78 -12.81
CA GLY A 124 -19.09 5.00 -11.60
C GLY A 124 -17.83 4.69 -10.79
N PHE A 125 -16.76 4.24 -11.45
CA PHE A 125 -15.48 3.97 -10.81
C PHE A 125 -14.86 5.22 -10.19
N LYS A 126 -14.79 6.32 -10.94
CA LYS A 126 -14.28 7.61 -10.42
C LYS A 126 -15.10 8.10 -9.23
N ALA A 127 -16.43 8.02 -9.32
CA ALA A 127 -17.31 8.40 -8.22
C ALA A 127 -17.07 7.54 -6.97
N ALA A 128 -16.87 6.23 -7.12
CA ALA A 128 -16.56 5.34 -6.01
C ALA A 128 -15.23 5.72 -5.32
N LEU A 129 -14.17 6.00 -6.09
CA LEU A 129 -12.89 6.44 -5.54
C LEU A 129 -13.03 7.77 -4.78
N GLU A 130 -13.73 8.75 -5.34
CA GLU A 130 -13.95 10.04 -4.67
C GLU A 130 -14.82 9.91 -3.41
N ARG A 131 -15.80 9.00 -3.39
CA ARG A 131 -16.58 8.68 -2.18
C ARG A 131 -15.70 8.08 -1.09
N LEU A 132 -14.82 7.13 -1.41
CA LEU A 132 -13.90 6.55 -0.44
C LEU A 132 -12.94 7.61 0.11
N LYS A 133 -12.38 8.44 -0.78
CA LYS A 133 -11.46 9.51 -0.41
C LYS A 133 -12.11 10.57 0.47
N THR A 134 -13.32 11.00 0.13
CA THR A 134 -14.06 12.01 0.90
C THR A 134 -14.42 11.50 2.29
N ARG A 135 -14.85 10.24 2.39
CA ARG A 135 -15.38 9.68 3.64
C ARG A 135 -14.30 9.11 4.56
N PHE A 136 -13.23 8.54 4.01
CA PHE A 136 -12.21 7.82 4.77
C PHE A 136 -10.78 8.30 4.51
N GLY A 137 -10.57 9.10 3.46
CA GLY A 137 -9.26 9.58 3.02
C GLY A 137 -8.86 10.96 3.51
N ASN A 138 -9.62 11.57 4.43
CA ASN A 138 -9.30 12.89 4.97
C ASN A 138 -7.99 12.82 5.79
N PRO A 139 -6.92 13.56 5.40
CA PRO A 139 -5.63 13.47 6.08
C PRO A 139 -5.68 13.83 7.56
N HIS A 140 -6.50 14.82 7.93
CA HIS A 140 -6.66 15.21 9.33
C HIS A 140 -7.35 14.12 10.14
N ALA A 141 -8.42 13.50 9.62
CA ALA A 141 -9.11 12.40 10.30
C ALA A 141 -8.19 11.18 10.49
N ILE A 142 -7.37 10.85 9.49
CA ILE A 142 -6.40 9.74 9.57
C ILE A 142 -5.29 10.06 10.58
N SER A 143 -4.79 11.29 10.56
CA SER A 143 -3.79 11.79 11.51
C SER A 143 -4.31 11.71 12.95
N GLN A 144 -5.52 12.20 13.20
CA GLN A 144 -6.16 12.10 14.52
C GLN A 144 -6.37 10.64 14.95
N ALA A 145 -6.81 9.75 14.05
CA ALA A 145 -6.93 8.33 14.37
C ALA A 145 -5.59 7.69 14.78
N TRP A 146 -4.49 8.10 14.13
CA TRP A 146 -3.14 7.66 14.52
C TRP A 146 -2.71 8.22 15.87
N VAL A 147 -2.95 9.51 16.11
CA VAL A 147 -2.70 10.17 17.40
C VAL A 147 -3.44 9.43 18.50
N GLU A 148 -4.75 9.21 18.35
CA GLU A 148 -5.57 8.49 19.31
C GLU A 148 -5.07 7.06 19.53
N LYS A 149 -4.70 6.34 18.47
CA LYS A 149 -4.18 4.97 18.60
C LYS A 149 -2.88 4.91 19.40
N VAL A 150 -1.95 5.82 19.14
CA VAL A 150 -0.66 5.88 19.85
C VAL A 150 -0.86 6.33 21.30
N LEU A 151 -1.67 7.37 21.53
CA LEU A 151 -1.90 7.92 22.86
C LEU A 151 -2.78 7.02 23.74
N ASN A 152 -3.67 6.23 23.15
CA ASN A 152 -4.47 5.23 23.85
C ASN A 152 -3.81 3.85 23.90
N PHE A 153 -2.54 3.75 23.49
CA PHE A 153 -1.81 2.49 23.62
C PHE A 153 -1.77 2.06 25.10
N LYS A 154 -1.99 0.75 25.29
CA LYS A 154 -2.01 0.10 26.60
C LYS A 154 -0.69 0.30 27.34
N GLU A 155 -0.72 0.25 28.67
CA GLU A 155 0.51 0.32 29.46
C GLU A 155 1.51 -0.76 29.03
N ILE A 156 2.76 -0.34 28.74
CA ILE A 156 3.83 -1.25 28.30
C ILE A 156 4.45 -1.92 29.53
N ARG A 157 4.21 -3.21 29.68
CA ARG A 157 4.63 -4.02 30.83
C ARG A 157 5.74 -5.00 30.51
N ASP A 158 5.82 -5.45 29.26
CA ASP A 158 6.78 -6.43 28.79
C ASP A 158 7.45 -5.99 27.48
N ASN A 159 8.43 -6.79 27.03
CA ASN A 159 9.20 -6.50 25.81
C ASN A 159 8.39 -6.69 24.52
N VAL A 160 7.38 -7.57 24.53
CA VAL A 160 6.52 -7.80 23.36
C VAL A 160 5.68 -6.54 23.10
N GLN A 161 5.08 -6.00 24.14
CA GLN A 161 4.30 -4.76 24.09
C GLN A 161 5.15 -3.55 23.71
N LEU A 162 6.41 -3.51 24.14
CA LEU A 162 7.34 -2.46 23.73
C LEU A 162 7.63 -2.52 22.23
N ARG A 163 7.84 -3.74 21.69
CA ARG A 163 8.02 -3.93 20.24
C ARG A 163 6.77 -3.59 19.46
N ASP A 164 5.60 -4.05 19.90
CA ASP A 164 4.32 -3.70 19.29
C ASP A 164 4.10 -2.18 19.27
N PHE A 165 4.51 -1.49 20.34
CA PHE A 165 4.44 -0.02 20.40
C PHE A 165 5.42 0.64 19.44
N ALA A 166 6.65 0.12 19.34
CA ALA A 166 7.66 0.58 18.39
C ALA A 166 7.15 0.46 16.94
N ASP A 167 6.57 -0.70 16.58
CA ASP A 167 6.00 -0.95 15.26
C ASP A 167 4.82 0.00 14.96
N GLN A 168 3.97 0.30 15.95
CA GLN A 168 2.89 1.27 15.80
C GLN A 168 3.39 2.70 15.63
N LEU A 169 4.40 3.11 16.40
CA LEU A 169 5.04 4.42 16.26
C LEU A 169 5.70 4.59 14.88
N ARG A 170 6.38 3.55 14.39
CA ARG A 170 6.97 3.51 13.05
C ARG A 170 5.90 3.61 11.96
N GLY A 171 4.88 2.76 12.02
CA GLY A 171 3.77 2.78 11.06
C GLY A 171 3.03 4.12 11.04
N CYS A 172 2.87 4.74 12.20
CA CYS A 172 2.32 6.08 12.35
C CYS A 172 3.18 7.13 11.62
N LYS A 173 4.49 7.18 11.92
CA LYS A 173 5.44 8.09 11.28
C LYS A 173 5.41 7.94 9.76
N ASP A 174 5.52 6.71 9.25
CA ASP A 174 5.59 6.44 7.81
C ASP A 174 4.28 6.83 7.11
N THR A 175 3.13 6.64 7.76
CA THR A 175 1.82 7.04 7.22
C THR A 175 1.69 8.56 7.18
N LEU A 176 2.09 9.27 8.25
CA LEU A 176 2.06 10.73 8.27
C LEU A 176 3.01 11.35 7.24
N ALA A 177 4.21 10.78 7.08
CA ALA A 177 5.18 11.19 6.05
C ALA A 177 4.61 11.03 4.64
N ALA A 178 3.98 9.89 4.35
CA ALA A 178 3.32 9.66 3.07
C ALA A 178 2.17 10.67 2.79
N MET A 179 1.50 11.14 3.83
CA MET A 179 0.45 12.18 3.74
C MET A 179 0.98 13.61 3.73
N LYS A 180 2.27 13.83 3.99
CA LYS A 180 2.87 15.16 4.24
C LYS A 180 2.24 15.88 5.45
N CYS A 181 1.88 15.13 6.49
CA CYS A 181 1.27 15.62 7.73
C CYS A 181 2.16 15.32 8.97
N GLU A 182 3.49 15.37 8.81
CA GLU A 182 4.45 15.01 9.87
C GLU A 182 4.40 15.94 11.10
N GLU A 183 3.92 17.17 10.90
CA GLU A 183 3.83 18.19 11.95
C GLU A 183 2.73 17.89 12.98
N ASP A 184 1.70 17.11 12.62
CA ASP A 184 0.54 16.86 13.49
C ASP A 184 0.90 16.14 14.80
N LEU A 185 1.93 15.28 14.77
CA LEU A 185 2.45 14.56 15.95
C LEU A 185 3.75 15.15 16.51
N SER A 186 4.29 16.19 15.89
CA SER A 186 5.53 16.85 16.31
C SER A 186 5.33 17.83 17.48
N GLY A 187 4.09 17.94 17.98
CA GLY A 187 3.77 18.74 19.16
C GLY A 187 4.44 18.22 20.43
N ARG A 188 5.12 19.12 21.18
CA ARG A 188 5.80 18.78 22.44
C ARG A 188 4.91 18.03 23.44
N ARG A 189 3.63 18.40 23.57
CA ARG A 189 2.68 17.73 24.47
C ARG A 189 2.48 16.26 24.08
N THR A 190 2.27 16.01 22.80
CA THR A 190 2.12 14.68 22.26
C THR A 190 3.36 13.82 22.51
N LEU A 191 4.56 14.37 22.26
CA LEU A 191 5.81 13.64 22.54
C LEU A 191 5.95 13.28 24.03
N VAL A 192 5.58 14.19 24.93
CA VAL A 192 5.58 13.92 26.39
C VAL A 192 4.63 12.78 26.74
N GLU A 193 3.42 12.77 26.16
CA GLU A 193 2.45 11.69 26.40
C GLU A 193 2.93 10.34 25.85
N ILE A 194 3.52 10.31 24.66
CA ILE A 194 4.13 9.09 24.07
C ILE A 194 5.21 8.52 24.98
N ILE A 195 6.15 9.37 25.43
CA ILE A 195 7.20 8.97 26.36
C ILE A 195 6.62 8.54 27.71
N GLY A 196 5.53 9.18 28.15
CA GLY A 196 4.80 8.83 29.37
C GLY A 196 4.30 7.37 29.40
N LYS A 197 4.05 6.76 28.23
CA LYS A 197 3.63 5.35 28.11
C LYS A 197 4.76 4.35 28.36
N LEU A 198 6.01 4.79 28.24
CA LEU A 198 7.16 3.91 28.37
C LEU A 198 7.39 3.50 29.85
N PRO A 199 7.97 2.31 30.08
CA PRO A 199 8.47 1.92 31.40
C PRO A 199 9.39 2.99 32.02
N SER A 200 9.39 3.08 33.35
CA SER A 200 10.13 4.13 34.09
C SER A 200 11.62 4.20 33.76
N ASP A 201 12.25 3.05 33.51
CA ASP A 201 13.66 3.00 33.17
C ASP A 201 13.93 3.57 31.75
N LEU A 202 13.04 3.34 30.78
CA LEU A 202 13.14 3.95 29.46
C LEU A 202 12.84 5.45 29.51
N ARG A 203 11.91 5.89 30.35
CA ARG A 203 11.68 7.32 30.58
C ARG A 203 12.94 8.02 31.10
N ALA A 204 13.66 7.39 32.03
CA ALA A 204 14.93 7.92 32.52
C ALA A 204 16.00 7.97 31.41
N LYS A 205 16.12 6.91 30.58
CA LYS A 205 17.04 6.91 29.42
C LYS A 205 16.68 7.98 28.39
N TRP A 206 15.39 8.20 28.16
CA TRP A 206 14.92 9.25 27.26
C TRP A 206 15.36 10.64 27.72
N LEU A 207 15.38 10.91 29.03
CA LEU A 207 15.85 12.21 29.54
C LEU A 207 17.30 12.48 29.14
N ASN A 208 18.18 11.48 29.22
CA ASN A 208 19.57 11.60 28.77
C ASN A 208 19.63 11.87 27.26
N ARG A 209 18.86 11.11 26.47
CA ARG A 209 18.80 11.31 25.02
C ARG A 209 18.29 12.70 24.65
N ASN A 210 17.23 13.16 25.32
CA ASN A 210 16.67 14.49 25.13
C ASN A 210 17.68 15.59 25.50
N TYR A 211 18.45 15.40 26.57
CA TYR A 211 19.52 16.33 26.93
C TYR A 211 20.55 16.45 25.80
N ASP A 212 21.04 15.33 25.26
CA ASP A 212 22.00 15.33 24.14
C ASP A 212 21.45 16.07 22.91
N ILE A 213 20.19 15.81 22.56
CA ILE A 213 19.48 16.48 21.46
C ILE A 213 19.43 17.99 21.68
N THR A 214 19.03 18.43 22.87
CA THR A 214 18.93 19.86 23.19
C THR A 214 20.30 20.54 23.23
N LYS A 215 21.36 19.81 23.61
CA LYS A 215 22.74 20.30 23.59
C LYS A 215 23.25 20.56 22.17
N GLU A 216 22.75 19.81 21.19
CA GLU A 216 23.00 20.04 19.75
C GLU A 216 22.23 21.25 19.18
N GLY A 217 21.41 21.93 19.99
CA GLY A 217 20.68 23.13 19.59
C GLY A 217 19.38 22.86 18.82
N ARG A 218 18.90 21.61 18.81
CA ARG A 218 17.63 21.23 18.18
C ARG A 218 16.60 20.76 19.22
N LEU A 219 15.32 20.87 18.86
CA LEU A 219 14.24 20.29 19.65
C LEU A 219 14.02 18.82 19.26
N PRO A 220 13.61 17.96 20.22
CA PRO A 220 13.24 16.58 19.92
C PRO A 220 12.02 16.54 18.99
N LYS A 221 12.06 15.63 18.02
CA LYS A 221 10.97 15.36 17.08
C LYS A 221 10.40 13.96 17.27
N LEU A 222 9.29 13.66 16.61
CA LEU A 222 8.71 12.31 16.59
C LEU A 222 9.74 11.26 16.14
N ASP A 223 10.58 11.59 15.15
CA ASP A 223 11.63 10.71 14.65
C ASP A 223 12.61 10.26 15.74
N ASP A 224 13.02 11.17 16.63
CA ASP A 224 13.90 10.85 17.74
C ASP A 224 13.24 9.86 18.72
N VAL A 225 11.95 10.06 18.98
CA VAL A 225 11.17 9.17 19.86
C VAL A 225 11.02 7.79 19.24
N VAL A 226 10.65 7.71 17.96
CA VAL A 226 10.51 6.45 17.22
C VAL A 226 11.83 5.67 17.26
N SER A 227 12.93 6.32 16.85
CA SER A 227 14.26 5.71 16.83
C SER A 227 14.71 5.24 18.22
N PHE A 228 14.44 6.02 19.26
CA PHE A 228 14.75 5.63 20.63
C PHE A 228 13.97 4.39 21.07
N VAL A 229 12.65 4.36 20.85
CA VAL A 229 11.80 3.25 21.29
C VAL A 229 12.14 1.96 20.55
N GLU A 230 12.38 2.01 19.24
CA GLU A 230 12.82 0.85 18.47
C GLU A 230 14.16 0.31 18.94
N THR A 231 15.14 1.20 19.12
CA THR A 231 16.48 0.83 19.61
C THR A 231 16.40 0.12 20.97
N GLU A 232 15.58 0.63 21.88
CA GLU A 232 15.40 0.01 23.20
C GLU A 232 14.57 -1.28 23.15
N ALA A 233 13.62 -1.39 22.22
CA ALA A 233 12.88 -2.62 21.96
C ALA A 233 13.80 -3.73 21.43
N GLU A 234 14.68 -3.42 20.49
CA GLU A 234 15.67 -4.34 19.94
C GLU A 234 16.67 -4.80 21.00
N LYS A 235 17.26 -3.88 21.76
CA LYS A 235 18.18 -4.22 22.86
C LYS A 235 17.56 -5.17 23.88
N ARG A 236 16.28 -4.98 24.19
CA ARG A 236 15.54 -5.84 25.15
C ARG A 236 15.08 -7.16 24.54
N SER A 237 15.01 -7.24 23.22
CA SER A 237 14.72 -8.46 22.47
C SER A 237 15.96 -9.31 22.24
N ASP A 238 17.12 -8.91 22.79
CA ASP A 238 18.35 -9.70 22.72
C ASP A 238 18.11 -11.12 23.28
N PRO A 239 18.39 -12.18 22.49
CA PRO A 239 18.07 -13.55 22.87
C PRO A 239 18.91 -14.09 24.03
N VAL A 240 20.03 -13.45 24.36
CA VAL A 240 21.00 -13.91 25.37
C VAL A 240 20.85 -13.12 26.67
N PHE A 241 20.77 -11.79 26.57
CA PHE A 241 20.79 -10.86 27.71
C PHE A 241 19.47 -10.12 27.92
N GLY A 242 18.55 -10.14 26.96
CA GLY A 242 17.26 -9.43 27.04
C GLY A 242 16.38 -9.91 28.21
N GLY A 243 16.47 -11.20 28.54
CA GLY A 243 15.75 -11.80 29.67
C GLY A 243 16.21 -11.28 31.04
N ILE A 244 17.51 -10.99 31.21
CA ILE A 244 18.12 -10.56 32.49
C ILE A 244 17.44 -9.30 33.04
N MET A 245 17.01 -8.40 32.15
CA MET A 245 16.32 -7.16 32.50
C MET A 245 14.85 -7.40 32.91
N SER A 246 14.24 -8.50 32.47
CA SER A 246 12.84 -8.88 32.78
C SER A 246 12.71 -9.58 34.14
N TYR A 247 13.72 -10.37 34.54
CA TYR A 247 13.70 -11.14 35.80
C TYR A 247 13.61 -10.28 37.07
N LYS A 248 14.16 -9.06 37.06
CA LYS A 248 14.15 -8.17 38.25
C LYS A 248 12.75 -7.72 38.68
N LYS A 249 11.70 -7.89 37.86
CA LYS A 249 10.33 -7.52 38.22
C LYS A 249 9.56 -8.63 38.92
N GLN A 250 9.97 -9.90 38.79
CA GLN A 250 9.25 -11.04 39.38
C GLN A 250 9.68 -11.36 40.82
N GLU A 251 10.92 -11.07 41.22
CA GLU A 251 11.38 -11.37 42.59
C GLU A 251 10.71 -10.53 43.69
N LYS A 252 10.17 -9.33 43.37
CA LYS A 252 9.48 -8.51 44.38
C LYS A 252 8.06 -8.99 44.71
N ALA A 253 7.49 -9.93 43.95
CA ALA A 253 6.13 -10.43 44.20
C ALA A 253 6.09 -11.70 45.08
N ASN A 254 7.20 -12.42 45.26
CA ASN A 254 7.18 -13.76 45.89
C ASN A 254 7.81 -13.86 47.29
N ASN A 255 8.21 -12.76 47.94
CA ASN A 255 8.87 -12.81 49.25
C ASN A 255 8.00 -12.36 50.45
N PHE A 256 6.67 -12.45 50.36
CA PHE A 256 5.77 -12.26 51.52
C PHE A 256 5.03 -13.54 51.91
N LEU A 257 5.76 -14.65 52.05
CA LEU A 257 5.28 -15.80 52.83
C LEU A 257 6.46 -16.34 53.63
N SER A 258 6.62 -15.83 54.85
CA SER A 258 7.41 -16.50 55.89
C SER A 258 6.52 -16.81 57.10
N PRO A 259 6.89 -17.86 57.86
CA PRO A 259 5.95 -18.73 58.55
C PRO A 259 5.72 -18.30 59.99
N THR A 260 4.51 -18.48 60.50
CA THR A 260 4.28 -18.51 61.95
C THR A 260 3.68 -19.85 62.37
N LYS A 261 4.55 -20.69 62.93
CA LYS A 261 4.16 -21.70 63.91
C LYS A 261 3.57 -21.00 65.14
N GLY A 262 2.55 -21.60 65.73
CA GLY A 262 2.04 -21.22 67.05
C GLY A 262 1.03 -22.22 67.58
N SER A 263 1.52 -23.32 68.14
CA SER A 263 0.76 -24.23 69.00
C SER A 263 0.23 -23.49 70.24
N LYS A 264 -1.05 -23.67 70.57
CA LYS A 264 -1.56 -24.21 71.85
C LYS A 264 -3.06 -24.41 71.75
#